data_AF-A0A2V5SWR4-F1
#
_entry.id   AF-A0A2V5SWR4-F1
#
_cell.length_a   1.000
_cell.length_b   1.000
_cell.length_c   1.000
_cell.angle_alpha   90.00
_cell.angle_beta   90.00
_cell.angle_gamma   90.00
#
_symmetry.space_group_name_H-M   'P 1'
#
loop_
_entity.id
_entity.type
_entity.pdbx_description
1 polymer ?
#
loop_
_entity_poly.entity_id
_entity_poly.type
_entity_poly.pdbx_seq_one_letter_code
_entity_poly.pdbx_strand_id
1 'polypeptide(L)'
;MADVTPPSSAHQTNPPPADNPPITFKTAFKAEISEIEKSRVARGATTAKPAEKNLIGLAFSGGGIRSATFNLGVLQALATRSLLHCFDYLSTVSGGGYVGSWLAALTRRMTQTANVPFAEVERRLAPKKYEIGSTVEPPFLKWLRNYGNYLTPRVGLFSGDTWAAVGTWLRNVIVNLVVFILFGVGVLLFGHGLLLAMVVLSAKHPGRVLVAGAITLFFAAVMMAVNMDDRQDPEKLRDSSFKRVKVTVTVMLPFLAAALFVNCGLWAWAEARSGPLWMWAGAGAIYYLLVWLVSFGFARHRAELISAYAVILSSIFAGAIGGVLLNGYTRILERLQSCEANNWLVVVCGTAAILLLLMLVAALHLGLMGLGCTDLVREWWARLGGYLMLVTLAWLALMGTVAFAPLLVNGACCTYRRSASRR
;
A
#
# COMPACT_ATOMS: atom_id res chain seq x y z
N MET A 1 6.44 -19.76 30.84
CA MET A 1 7.45 -20.51 30.08
C MET A 1 6.79 -21.72 29.47
N ALA A 2 6.21 -21.55 28.30
CA ALA A 2 5.98 -22.61 27.33
C ALA A 2 6.54 -21.98 26.04
N ASP A 3 7.77 -22.34 25.72
CA ASP A 3 8.45 -21.89 24.51
C ASP A 3 7.71 -22.49 23.32
N VAL A 4 6.92 -21.65 22.64
CA VAL A 4 6.42 -21.96 21.30
C VAL A 4 7.32 -21.22 20.33
N THR A 5 8.35 -21.91 19.86
CA THR A 5 9.09 -21.53 18.66
C THR A 5 8.12 -21.56 17.47
N PRO A 6 8.00 -20.46 16.70
CA PRO A 6 7.20 -20.47 15.48
C PRO A 6 7.89 -21.34 14.42
N PRO A 7 7.13 -22.09 13.60
CA PRO A 7 7.68 -23.00 12.62
C PRO A 7 8.44 -22.20 11.55
N SER A 8 9.72 -22.53 11.35
CA SER A 8 10.45 -22.11 10.17
C SER A 8 9.78 -22.75 8.96
N SER A 9 8.93 -22.01 8.24
CA SER A 9 8.53 -22.38 6.88
C SER A 9 9.66 -22.06 5.90
N ALA A 10 10.90 -22.42 6.26
CA ALA A 10 11.84 -22.81 5.24
C ALA A 10 11.24 -24.09 4.66
N HIS A 11 10.77 -24.02 3.42
CA HIS A 11 10.57 -25.21 2.62
C HIS A 11 11.84 -26.05 2.78
N GLN A 12 11.75 -27.12 3.56
CA GLN A 12 12.71 -28.20 3.57
C GLN A 12 12.66 -28.80 2.17
N THR A 13 13.44 -28.20 1.26
CA THR A 13 13.90 -28.92 0.08
C THR A 13 14.82 -29.98 0.65
N ASN A 14 14.32 -31.21 0.76
CA ASN A 14 15.16 -32.37 1.01
C ASN A 14 16.43 -32.21 0.16
N PRO A 15 17.64 -32.36 0.74
CA PRO A 15 18.85 -32.33 -0.05
C PRO A 15 18.69 -33.37 -1.18
N PRO A 16 18.96 -32.98 -2.44
CA PRO A 16 18.86 -33.92 -3.54
C PRO A 16 19.75 -35.15 -3.24
N PRO A 17 19.34 -36.35 -3.67
CA PRO A 17 20.07 -37.58 -3.39
C PRO A 17 21.56 -37.43 -3.75
N ALA A 18 22.43 -38.00 -2.89
CA ALA A 18 23.89 -37.83 -2.89
C ALA A 18 24.62 -38.32 -4.16
N ASP A 19 23.89 -38.88 -5.12
CA ASP A 19 24.43 -39.46 -6.36
C ASP A 19 24.60 -38.43 -7.50
N ASN A 20 24.25 -37.16 -7.30
CA ASN A 20 24.48 -36.10 -8.30
C ASN A 20 25.08 -34.84 -7.66
N PRO A 21 26.41 -34.61 -7.79
CA PRO A 21 27.01 -33.36 -7.34
C PRO A 21 26.39 -32.15 -8.07
N PRO A 22 26.25 -30.99 -7.40
CA PRO A 22 25.69 -29.80 -8.03
C PRO A 22 26.50 -29.40 -9.26
N ILE A 23 25.79 -29.12 -10.37
CA ILE A 23 26.40 -28.73 -11.65
C ILE A 23 27.14 -27.40 -11.45
N THR A 24 28.45 -27.39 -11.71
CA THR A 24 29.25 -26.16 -11.66
C THR A 24 29.01 -25.30 -12.91
N PHE A 25 29.18 -23.98 -12.81
CA PHE A 25 29.12 -23.09 -13.97
C PHE A 25 30.08 -23.53 -15.09
N LYS A 26 31.29 -23.97 -14.73
CA LYS A 26 32.27 -24.46 -15.71
C LYS A 26 31.77 -25.68 -16.48
N THR A 27 31.08 -26.60 -15.79
CA THR A 27 30.44 -27.77 -16.43
C THR A 27 29.29 -27.34 -17.34
N ALA A 28 28.41 -26.47 -16.86
CA ALA A 28 27.26 -25.97 -17.63
C ALA A 28 27.70 -25.19 -18.88
N PHE A 29 28.65 -24.26 -18.75
CA PHE A 29 29.17 -23.46 -19.85
C PHE A 29 29.86 -24.33 -20.91
N LYS A 30 30.62 -25.36 -20.50
CA LYS A 30 31.23 -26.30 -21.45
C LYS A 30 30.16 -27.09 -22.24
N ALA A 31 29.10 -27.51 -21.57
CA ALA A 31 27.97 -28.18 -22.22
C ALA A 31 27.22 -27.25 -23.18
N GLU A 32 27.01 -26.00 -22.78
CA GLU A 32 26.38 -24.95 -23.59
C GLU A 32 27.19 -24.66 -24.87
N ILE A 33 28.51 -24.44 -24.77
CA ILE A 33 29.38 -24.23 -25.94
C ILE A 33 29.35 -25.45 -26.88
N SER A 34 29.36 -26.67 -26.34
CA SER A 34 29.24 -27.90 -27.14
C SER A 34 27.92 -27.96 -27.91
N GLU A 35 26.82 -27.54 -27.28
CA GLU A 35 25.51 -27.51 -27.94
C GLU A 35 25.44 -26.41 -29.01
N ILE A 36 26.04 -25.24 -28.76
CA ILE A 36 26.14 -24.16 -29.74
C ILE A 36 26.91 -24.61 -30.98
N GLU A 37 28.03 -25.32 -30.83
CA GLU A 37 28.81 -25.83 -31.97
C GLU A 37 28.00 -26.83 -32.82
N LYS A 38 27.29 -27.78 -32.18
CA LYS A 38 26.38 -28.68 -32.91
C LYS A 38 25.30 -27.89 -33.66
N SER A 39 24.76 -26.86 -33.01
CA SER A 39 23.72 -26.00 -33.57
C SER A 39 24.24 -25.18 -34.76
N ARG A 40 25.47 -24.68 -34.72
CA ARG A 40 26.14 -23.97 -35.84
C ARG A 40 26.28 -24.88 -37.05
N VAL A 41 26.75 -26.12 -36.85
CA VAL A 41 26.85 -27.12 -37.91
C VAL A 41 25.47 -27.40 -38.51
N ALA A 42 24.45 -27.60 -37.69
CA ALA A 42 23.07 -27.85 -38.16
C ALA A 42 22.46 -26.67 -38.93
N ARG A 43 22.87 -25.43 -38.61
CA ARG A 43 22.44 -24.22 -39.32
C ARG A 43 23.27 -23.89 -40.56
N GLY A 44 24.41 -24.55 -40.76
CA GLY A 44 25.36 -24.24 -41.83
C GLY A 44 26.21 -22.99 -41.59
N ALA A 45 26.40 -22.57 -40.32
CA ALA A 45 27.24 -21.43 -39.96
C ALA A 45 28.72 -21.80 -40.03
N THR A 46 29.41 -21.42 -41.10
CA THR A 46 30.85 -21.65 -41.30
C THR A 46 31.70 -20.54 -40.71
N THR A 47 31.95 -20.59 -39.39
CA THR A 47 32.91 -19.67 -38.75
C THR A 47 34.26 -20.35 -38.56
N ALA A 48 35.35 -19.69 -38.99
CA ALA A 48 36.73 -20.17 -38.80
C ALA A 48 37.22 -20.10 -37.32
N LYS A 49 36.47 -19.44 -36.42
CA LYS A 49 36.82 -19.28 -35.01
C LYS A 49 35.92 -20.16 -34.12
N PRO A 50 36.47 -20.78 -33.06
CA PRO A 50 35.68 -21.54 -32.08
C PRO A 50 34.56 -20.69 -31.47
N ALA A 51 33.41 -21.30 -31.17
CA ALA A 51 32.24 -20.63 -30.60
C ALA A 51 32.58 -19.84 -29.34
N GLU A 52 33.38 -20.41 -28.43
CA GLU A 52 33.81 -19.76 -27.19
C GLU A 52 34.41 -18.34 -27.38
N LYS A 53 35.02 -18.06 -28.54
CA LYS A 53 35.69 -16.78 -28.82
C LYS A 53 34.92 -15.85 -29.75
N ASN A 54 33.73 -16.25 -30.20
CA ASN A 54 32.98 -15.52 -31.23
C ASN A 54 31.47 -15.75 -31.13
N LEU A 55 30.90 -15.64 -29.93
CA LEU A 55 29.45 -15.78 -29.72
C LEU A 55 28.71 -14.53 -30.17
N ILE A 56 27.62 -14.71 -30.92
CA ILE A 56 26.77 -13.61 -31.37
C ILE A 56 25.37 -13.80 -30.78
N GLY A 57 24.87 -12.78 -30.08
CA GLY A 57 23.53 -12.76 -29.51
C GLY A 57 22.58 -11.85 -30.27
N LEU A 58 21.34 -12.30 -30.44
CA LEU A 58 20.21 -11.48 -30.88
C LEU A 58 19.27 -11.24 -29.69
N ALA A 59 18.89 -9.99 -29.46
CA ALA A 59 18.01 -9.63 -28.36
C ALA A 59 16.72 -8.96 -28.87
N PHE A 60 15.56 -9.49 -28.49
CA PHE A 60 14.25 -8.89 -28.76
C PHE A 60 13.65 -8.27 -27.51
N SER A 61 13.55 -6.95 -27.53
CA SER A 61 12.98 -6.15 -26.45
C SER A 61 11.46 -6.33 -26.32
N GLY A 62 10.93 -5.93 -25.16
CA GLY A 62 9.50 -5.92 -24.86
C GLY A 62 8.74 -4.81 -25.57
N GLY A 63 7.46 -4.62 -25.22
CA GLY A 63 6.59 -3.61 -25.84
C GLY A 63 5.31 -4.17 -26.48
N GLY A 64 4.89 -5.36 -26.06
CA GLY A 64 3.67 -6.01 -26.55
C GLY A 64 3.72 -6.34 -28.04
N ILE A 65 2.54 -6.40 -28.67
CA ILE A 65 2.39 -6.87 -30.05
C ILE A 65 3.11 -5.97 -31.09
N ARG A 66 3.20 -4.66 -30.84
CA ARG A 66 3.94 -3.73 -31.72
C ARG A 66 5.43 -4.09 -31.81
N SER A 67 6.04 -4.40 -30.67
CA SER A 67 7.43 -4.86 -30.61
C SER A 67 7.59 -6.21 -31.31
N ALA A 68 6.64 -7.14 -31.15
CA ALA A 68 6.66 -8.41 -31.86
C ALA A 68 6.66 -8.22 -33.40
N THR A 69 5.83 -7.31 -33.92
CA THR A 69 5.78 -6.99 -35.36
C THR A 69 7.05 -6.31 -35.85
N PHE A 70 7.63 -5.39 -35.09
CA PHE A 70 8.91 -4.77 -35.44
C PHE A 70 10.05 -5.80 -35.49
N ASN A 71 10.16 -6.62 -34.45
CA ASN A 71 11.17 -7.67 -34.37
C ASN A 71 11.00 -8.72 -35.48
N LEU A 72 9.77 -9.00 -35.92
CA LEU A 72 9.53 -9.80 -37.11
C LEU A 72 10.15 -9.15 -38.35
N GLY A 73 9.96 -7.84 -38.56
CA GLY A 73 10.60 -7.12 -39.66
C GLY A 73 12.13 -7.19 -39.60
N VAL A 74 12.73 -7.13 -38.41
CA VAL A 74 14.17 -7.33 -38.21
C VAL A 74 14.58 -8.75 -38.61
N LEU A 75 13.84 -9.79 -38.18
CA LEU A 75 14.09 -11.17 -38.60
C LEU A 75 14.03 -11.35 -40.12
N GLN A 76 13.03 -10.74 -40.75
CA GLN A 76 12.85 -10.76 -42.20
C GLN A 76 14.03 -10.10 -42.92
N ALA A 77 14.51 -8.96 -42.43
CA ALA A 77 15.67 -8.27 -42.99
C ALA A 77 16.97 -9.09 -42.83
N LEU A 78 17.18 -9.71 -41.66
CA LEU A 78 18.32 -10.60 -41.41
C LEU A 78 18.27 -11.83 -42.32
N ALA A 79 17.09 -12.45 -42.45
CA ALA A 79 16.89 -13.62 -43.31
C ALA A 79 17.07 -13.29 -44.80
N THR A 80 16.65 -12.10 -45.25
CA THR A 80 16.87 -11.64 -46.64
C THR A 80 18.36 -11.52 -46.97
N ARG A 81 19.19 -11.18 -45.98
CA ARG A 81 20.65 -11.08 -46.13
C ARG A 81 21.37 -12.38 -45.78
N SER A 82 20.64 -13.47 -45.48
CA SER A 82 21.19 -14.73 -44.99
C SER A 82 22.12 -14.54 -43.79
N LEU A 83 21.70 -13.75 -42.79
CA LEU A 83 22.48 -13.47 -41.58
C LEU A 83 21.91 -14.14 -40.33
N LEU A 84 20.71 -14.74 -40.41
CA LEU A 84 20.01 -15.24 -39.22
C LEU A 84 20.69 -16.49 -38.63
N HIS A 85 21.33 -17.31 -39.45
CA HIS A 85 22.08 -18.50 -39.04
C HIS A 85 23.33 -18.18 -38.22
N CYS A 86 23.83 -16.93 -38.27
CA CYS A 86 25.03 -16.48 -37.57
C CYS A 86 24.82 -16.26 -36.06
N PHE A 87 23.58 -16.17 -35.58
CA PHE A 87 23.29 -15.91 -34.16
C PHE A 87 23.28 -17.21 -33.35
N ASP A 88 23.94 -17.19 -32.20
CA ASP A 88 24.06 -18.31 -31.26
C ASP A 88 23.06 -18.21 -30.11
N TYR A 89 22.80 -16.99 -29.64
CA TYR A 89 21.84 -16.72 -28.58
C TYR A 89 20.65 -15.92 -29.07
N LEU A 90 19.48 -16.25 -28.51
CA LEU A 90 18.27 -15.45 -28.66
C LEU A 90 17.74 -15.09 -27.27
N SER A 91 17.91 -13.82 -26.87
CA SER A 91 17.38 -13.27 -25.63
C SER A 91 16.08 -12.53 -25.92
N THR A 92 15.02 -12.79 -25.15
CA THR A 92 13.70 -12.19 -25.43
C THR A 92 12.96 -11.84 -24.16
N VAL A 93 12.16 -10.77 -24.21
CA VAL A 93 11.29 -10.37 -23.09
C VAL A 93 9.93 -9.89 -23.61
N SER A 94 8.84 -10.24 -22.91
CA SER A 94 7.47 -9.77 -23.20
C SER A 94 7.08 -9.94 -24.69
N GLY A 95 6.80 -8.85 -25.42
CA GLY A 95 6.51 -8.86 -26.86
C GLY A 95 7.60 -9.50 -27.74
N GLY A 96 8.87 -9.37 -27.36
CA GLY A 96 9.98 -10.09 -28.01
C GLY A 96 9.90 -11.60 -27.77
N GLY A 97 9.38 -12.02 -26.61
CA GLY A 97 9.14 -13.44 -26.30
C GLY A 97 8.12 -14.07 -27.23
N TYR A 98 7.05 -13.34 -27.60
CA TYR A 98 6.08 -13.82 -28.58
C TYR A 98 6.74 -14.17 -29.91
N VAL A 99 7.53 -13.26 -30.49
CA VAL A 99 8.18 -13.51 -31.78
C VAL A 99 9.30 -14.54 -31.65
N GLY A 100 10.02 -14.55 -30.53
CA GLY A 100 11.11 -15.49 -30.27
C GLY A 100 10.63 -16.94 -30.13
N SER A 101 9.60 -17.17 -29.31
CA SER A 101 8.99 -18.49 -29.17
C SER A 101 8.33 -18.95 -30.47
N TRP A 102 7.71 -18.03 -31.21
CA TRP A 102 7.18 -18.30 -32.55
C TRP A 102 8.27 -18.76 -33.53
N LEU A 103 9.40 -18.05 -33.58
CA LEU A 103 10.55 -18.43 -34.42
C LEU A 103 11.15 -19.78 -34.01
N ALA A 104 11.29 -20.03 -32.71
CA ALA A 104 11.77 -21.31 -32.19
C ALA A 104 10.84 -22.47 -32.58
N ALA A 105 9.52 -22.29 -32.43
CA ALA A 105 8.53 -23.28 -32.82
C ALA A 105 8.50 -23.53 -34.33
N LEU A 106 8.60 -22.46 -35.13
CA LEU A 106 8.68 -22.53 -36.59
C LEU A 106 9.92 -23.31 -37.04
N THR A 107 11.08 -22.98 -36.46
CA THR A 107 12.35 -23.63 -36.74
C THR A 107 12.26 -25.11 -36.42
N ARG A 108 11.79 -25.48 -35.22
CA ARG A 108 11.62 -26.87 -34.81
C ARG A 108 10.72 -27.67 -35.76
N ARG A 109 9.56 -27.11 -36.15
CA ARG A 109 8.62 -27.78 -37.08
C ARG A 109 9.24 -28.00 -38.45
N MET A 110 10.04 -27.06 -38.94
CA MET A 110 10.67 -27.19 -40.26
C MET A 110 11.89 -28.13 -40.22
N THR A 111 12.81 -27.93 -39.28
CA THR A 111 14.06 -28.69 -39.25
C THR A 111 13.91 -30.09 -38.66
N GLN A 112 13.04 -30.30 -37.66
CA GLN A 112 12.86 -31.62 -37.04
C GLN A 112 11.68 -32.39 -37.63
N THR A 113 10.55 -31.74 -37.88
CA THR A 113 9.33 -32.45 -38.35
C THR A 113 9.31 -32.59 -39.87
N ALA A 114 9.59 -31.51 -40.61
CA ALA A 114 9.60 -31.54 -42.08
C ALA A 114 10.98 -31.91 -42.66
N ASN A 115 12.00 -32.06 -41.81
CA ASN A 115 13.39 -32.39 -42.17
C ASN A 115 13.98 -31.49 -43.28
N VAL A 116 13.69 -30.18 -43.24
CA VAL A 116 14.27 -29.20 -44.16
C VAL A 116 15.46 -28.47 -43.51
N PRO A 117 16.51 -28.10 -44.26
CA PRO A 117 17.63 -27.34 -43.73
C PRO A 117 17.23 -25.98 -43.14
N PHE A 118 18.00 -25.45 -42.19
CA PHE A 118 17.74 -24.12 -41.62
C PHE A 118 17.73 -23.00 -42.68
N ALA A 119 18.52 -23.13 -43.74
CA ALA A 119 18.51 -22.20 -44.87
C ALA A 119 17.11 -22.04 -45.49
N GLU A 120 16.26 -23.09 -45.46
CA GLU A 120 14.88 -23.00 -45.92
C GLU A 120 14.00 -22.19 -44.96
N VAL A 121 14.28 -22.24 -43.66
CA VAL A 121 13.61 -21.40 -42.65
C VAL A 121 13.92 -19.94 -42.92
N GLU A 122 15.20 -19.60 -43.14
CA GLU A 122 15.62 -18.25 -43.53
C GLU A 122 14.93 -17.81 -44.83
N ARG A 123 14.96 -18.66 -45.87
CA ARG A 123 14.35 -18.34 -47.16
C ARG A 123 12.85 -18.08 -47.06
N ARG A 124 12.13 -18.80 -46.21
CA ARG A 124 10.68 -18.62 -46.01
C ARG A 124 10.33 -17.42 -45.12
N LEU A 125 11.26 -16.97 -44.28
CA LEU A 125 11.12 -15.72 -43.53
C LEU A 125 11.37 -14.51 -44.44
N ALA A 126 12.29 -14.63 -45.40
CA ALA A 126 12.56 -13.57 -46.36
C ALA A 126 11.28 -13.21 -47.16
N PRO A 127 10.83 -11.95 -47.11
CA PRO A 127 9.63 -11.52 -47.83
C PRO A 127 9.90 -11.64 -49.33
N LYS A 128 9.03 -12.35 -50.05
CA LYS A 128 9.10 -12.43 -51.52
C LYS A 128 8.71 -11.08 -52.13
N LYS A 129 9.38 -10.72 -53.23
CA LYS A 129 9.02 -9.55 -54.04
C LYS A 129 7.57 -9.73 -54.52
N TYR A 130 6.77 -8.67 -54.42
CA TYR A 130 5.39 -8.69 -54.89
C TYR A 130 5.37 -8.89 -56.41
N GLU A 131 4.75 -9.99 -56.86
CA GLU A 131 4.48 -10.26 -58.27
C GLU A 131 2.97 -10.21 -58.49
N ILE A 132 2.54 -9.46 -59.51
CA ILE A 132 1.11 -9.30 -59.83
C ILE A 132 0.56 -10.69 -60.20
N GLY A 133 -0.40 -11.19 -59.41
CA GLY A 133 -1.01 -12.52 -59.58
C GLY A 133 -0.45 -13.62 -58.66
N SER A 134 0.59 -13.37 -57.88
CA SER A 134 1.13 -14.32 -56.89
C SER A 134 0.87 -13.79 -55.47
N THR A 135 -0.09 -14.40 -54.78
CA THR A 135 -0.36 -14.11 -53.36
C THR A 135 -0.27 -15.38 -52.56
N VAL A 136 0.94 -15.75 -52.15
CA VAL A 136 1.07 -16.67 -51.02
C VAL A 136 2.16 -16.15 -50.09
N GLU A 137 1.85 -15.04 -49.40
CA GLU A 137 2.49 -14.78 -48.11
C GLU A 137 2.29 -16.06 -47.27
N PRO A 138 3.37 -16.65 -46.73
CA PRO A 138 3.26 -17.86 -45.93
C PRO A 138 2.17 -17.72 -44.86
N PRO A 139 1.31 -18.73 -44.64
CA PRO A 139 0.18 -18.63 -43.72
C PRO A 139 0.53 -18.13 -42.32
N PHE A 140 1.76 -18.41 -41.86
CA PHE A 140 2.28 -17.96 -40.57
C PHE A 140 2.56 -16.45 -40.51
N LEU A 141 3.05 -15.83 -41.60
CA LEU A 141 3.28 -14.38 -41.66
C LEU A 141 1.94 -13.65 -41.73
N LYS A 142 1.02 -14.17 -42.55
CA LYS A 142 -0.35 -13.66 -42.65
C LYS A 142 -1.09 -13.73 -41.31
N TRP A 143 -0.91 -14.82 -40.56
CA TRP A 143 -1.46 -14.95 -39.21
C TRP A 143 -0.91 -13.87 -38.27
N LEU A 144 0.42 -13.73 -38.16
CA LEU A 144 1.03 -12.75 -37.25
C LEU A 144 0.66 -11.29 -37.61
N ARG A 145 0.50 -11.00 -38.91
CA ARG A 145 0.07 -9.70 -39.41
C ARG A 145 -1.41 -9.41 -39.11
N ASN A 146 -2.28 -10.41 -39.27
CA ASN A 146 -3.72 -10.29 -39.00
C ASN A 146 -4.04 -10.18 -37.51
N TYR A 147 -3.22 -10.78 -36.64
CA TYR A 147 -3.38 -10.71 -35.17
C TYR A 147 -2.47 -9.65 -34.52
N GLY A 148 -1.93 -8.71 -35.32
CA GLY A 148 -1.15 -7.56 -34.83
C GLY A 148 -1.97 -6.59 -33.97
N ASN A 149 -3.30 -6.53 -34.13
CA ASN A 149 -4.23 -5.83 -33.24
C ASN A 149 -4.96 -6.83 -32.36
N TYR A 150 -4.29 -7.27 -31.29
CA TYR A 150 -4.73 -8.36 -30.42
C TYR A 150 -6.07 -8.10 -29.69
N LEU A 151 -6.43 -6.84 -29.42
CA LEU A 151 -7.65 -6.50 -28.68
C LEU A 151 -8.85 -6.13 -29.56
N THR A 152 -8.63 -5.67 -30.79
CA THR A 152 -9.69 -5.31 -31.75
C THR A 152 -9.21 -5.62 -33.18
N PRO A 153 -9.31 -6.89 -33.62
CA PRO A 153 -8.78 -7.33 -34.91
C PRO A 153 -9.44 -6.61 -36.10
N ARG A 154 -10.71 -6.24 -35.98
CA ARG A 154 -11.42 -5.36 -36.92
C ARG A 154 -11.77 -4.05 -36.25
N VAL A 155 -11.03 -3.00 -36.55
CA VAL A 155 -11.38 -1.63 -36.17
C VAL A 155 -12.45 -1.07 -37.12
N GLY A 156 -13.57 -0.62 -36.57
CA GLY A 156 -14.64 0.02 -37.34
C GLY A 156 -15.89 0.28 -36.50
N LEU A 157 -16.57 1.40 -36.72
CA LEU A 157 -17.79 1.82 -35.99
C LEU A 157 -18.93 0.79 -36.05
N PHE A 158 -18.92 -0.10 -37.05
CA PHE A 158 -19.90 -1.18 -37.22
C PHE A 158 -19.29 -2.58 -36.99
N SER A 159 -18.07 -2.68 -36.45
CA SER A 159 -17.48 -3.97 -36.13
C SER A 159 -17.97 -4.46 -34.77
N GLY A 160 -18.37 -5.74 -34.69
CA GLY A 160 -18.74 -6.36 -33.43
C GLY A 160 -17.63 -6.30 -32.38
N ASP A 161 -16.38 -6.37 -32.80
CA ASP A 161 -15.20 -6.33 -31.92
C ASP A 161 -15.03 -4.96 -31.24
N THR A 162 -15.34 -3.85 -31.93
CA THR A 162 -15.24 -2.50 -31.35
C THR A 162 -16.30 -2.30 -30.28
N TRP A 163 -17.54 -2.71 -30.55
CA TRP A 163 -18.63 -2.62 -29.57
C TRP A 163 -18.45 -3.60 -28.40
N ALA A 164 -17.85 -4.77 -28.62
CA ALA A 164 -17.46 -5.68 -27.55
C ALA A 164 -16.39 -5.05 -26.63
N ALA A 165 -15.41 -4.35 -27.19
CA ALA A 165 -14.41 -3.63 -26.41
C ALA A 165 -15.03 -2.46 -25.61
N VAL A 166 -15.87 -1.65 -26.24
CA VAL A 166 -16.60 -0.55 -25.56
C VAL A 166 -17.51 -1.10 -24.47
N GLY A 167 -18.28 -2.16 -24.75
CA GLY A 167 -19.14 -2.82 -23.77
C GLY A 167 -18.36 -3.38 -22.59
N THR A 168 -17.20 -4.01 -22.85
CA THR A 168 -16.31 -4.50 -21.79
C THR A 168 -15.76 -3.37 -20.94
N TRP A 169 -15.33 -2.28 -21.56
CA TRP A 169 -14.84 -1.10 -20.85
C TRP A 169 -15.94 -0.45 -20.00
N LEU A 170 -17.10 -0.16 -20.60
CA LEU A 170 -18.25 0.44 -19.91
C LEU A 170 -18.72 -0.43 -18.75
N ARG A 171 -18.86 -1.74 -18.95
CA ARG A 171 -19.23 -2.68 -17.89
C ARG A 171 -18.25 -2.58 -16.71
N ASN A 172 -16.95 -2.62 -16.99
CA ASN A 172 -15.93 -2.57 -15.94
C ASN A 172 -15.91 -1.21 -15.22
N VAL A 173 -16.06 -0.11 -15.97
CA VAL A 173 -16.14 1.24 -15.39
C VAL A 173 -17.37 1.38 -14.50
N ILE A 174 -18.55 0.96 -14.97
CA ILE A 174 -19.80 1.03 -14.21
C ILE A 174 -19.71 0.19 -12.95
N VAL A 175 -19.27 -1.07 -13.05
CA VAL A 175 -19.14 -1.96 -11.89
C VAL A 175 -18.18 -1.38 -10.86
N ASN A 176 -17.00 -0.92 -11.28
CA ASN A 176 -16.03 -0.33 -10.36
C ASN A 176 -16.53 0.98 -9.75
N LEU A 177 -17.15 1.85 -10.55
CA LEU A 177 -17.69 3.12 -10.08
C LEU A 177 -18.82 2.91 -9.07
N VAL A 178 -19.72 1.94 -9.31
CA VAL A 178 -20.78 1.57 -8.37
C VAL A 178 -20.17 1.07 -7.06
N VAL A 179 -19.15 0.21 -7.11
CA VAL A 179 -18.45 -0.27 -5.90
C VAL A 179 -17.84 0.89 -5.11
N PHE A 180 -17.14 1.82 -5.78
CA PHE A 180 -16.53 2.98 -5.11
C PHE A 180 -17.58 3.93 -4.52
N ILE A 181 -18.68 4.18 -5.24
CA ILE A 181 -19.77 5.03 -4.75
C ILE A 181 -20.43 4.38 -3.54
N LEU A 182 -20.79 3.09 -3.62
CA LEU A 182 -21.41 2.37 -2.49
C LEU A 182 -20.48 2.32 -1.28
N PHE A 183 -19.19 2.10 -1.49
CA PHE A 183 -18.20 2.15 -0.42
C PHE A 183 -18.11 3.55 0.20
N GLY A 184 -18.01 4.60 -0.62
CA GLY A 184 -17.97 5.99 -0.14
C GLY A 184 -19.22 6.38 0.64
N VAL A 185 -20.41 6.03 0.12
CA VAL A 185 -21.69 6.23 0.81
C VAL A 185 -21.70 5.45 2.13
N GLY A 186 -21.23 4.20 2.14
CA GLY A 186 -21.12 3.38 3.34
C GLY A 186 -20.23 4.03 4.42
N VAL A 187 -19.06 4.55 4.03
CA VAL A 187 -18.15 5.26 4.95
C VAL A 187 -18.80 6.53 5.51
N LEU A 188 -19.48 7.31 4.67
CA LEU A 188 -20.15 8.54 5.10
C LEU A 188 -21.33 8.25 6.05
N LEU A 189 -22.16 7.25 5.72
CA LEU A 189 -23.28 6.82 6.57
C LEU A 189 -22.80 6.23 7.89
N PHE A 190 -21.74 5.43 7.86
CA PHE A 190 -21.11 4.91 9.08
C PHE A 190 -20.59 6.06 9.96
N GLY A 191 -19.87 7.02 9.37
CA GLY A 191 -19.42 8.21 10.09
C GLY A 191 -20.58 8.99 10.69
N HIS A 192 -21.66 9.19 9.94
CA HIS A 192 -22.84 9.92 10.43
C HIS A 192 -23.52 9.18 11.59
N GLY A 193 -23.70 7.85 11.45
CA GLY A 193 -24.24 7.00 12.49
C GLY A 193 -23.37 6.98 13.75
N LEU A 194 -22.05 6.96 13.60
CA LEU A 194 -21.10 7.05 14.71
C LEU A 194 -21.23 8.37 15.46
N LEU A 195 -21.21 9.51 14.75
CA LEU A 195 -21.35 10.84 15.36
C LEU A 195 -22.69 10.97 16.10
N LEU A 196 -23.79 10.56 15.46
CA LEU A 196 -25.12 10.58 16.07
C LEU A 196 -25.19 9.68 17.30
N ALA A 197 -24.66 8.46 17.22
CA ALA A 197 -24.61 7.52 18.34
C ALA A 197 -23.83 8.12 19.52
N MET A 198 -22.72 8.81 19.26
CA MET A 198 -21.95 9.47 20.33
C MET A 198 -22.71 10.62 20.98
N VAL A 199 -23.40 11.46 20.19
CA VAL A 199 -24.24 12.54 20.73
C VAL A 199 -25.37 11.99 21.61
N VAL A 200 -26.07 10.95 21.14
CA VAL A 200 -27.18 10.34 21.88
C VAL A 200 -26.69 9.62 23.14
N LEU A 201 -25.60 8.86 23.03
CA LEU A 201 -25.04 8.10 24.15
C LEU A 201 -24.49 9.02 25.23
N SER A 202 -23.78 10.09 24.84
CA SER A 202 -23.25 11.05 25.82
C SER A 202 -24.35 11.86 26.48
N ALA A 203 -25.41 12.24 25.75
CA ALA A 203 -26.57 12.90 26.35
C ALA A 203 -27.28 12.00 27.39
N LYS A 204 -27.41 10.70 27.11
CA LYS A 204 -28.10 9.75 28.01
C LYS A 204 -27.23 9.29 29.19
N HIS A 205 -25.94 9.07 28.96
CA HIS A 205 -25.02 8.46 29.92
C HIS A 205 -23.65 9.17 29.96
N PRO A 206 -23.61 10.47 30.29
CA PRO A 206 -22.40 11.28 30.17
C PRO A 206 -21.21 10.75 30.98
N GLY A 207 -21.46 10.38 32.25
CA GLY A 207 -20.42 9.83 33.12
C GLY A 207 -19.86 8.48 32.65
N ARG A 208 -20.71 7.60 32.11
CA ARG A 208 -20.25 6.29 31.59
C ARG A 208 -19.39 6.47 30.35
N VAL A 209 -19.74 7.40 29.46
CA VAL A 209 -18.96 7.72 28.27
C VAL A 209 -17.60 8.31 28.66
N LEU A 210 -17.56 9.21 29.64
CA LEU A 210 -16.29 9.78 30.13
C LEU A 210 -15.39 8.69 30.74
N VAL A 211 -15.94 7.82 31.60
CA VAL A 211 -15.19 6.71 32.22
C VAL A 211 -14.71 5.72 31.16
N ALA A 212 -15.54 5.38 30.17
CA ALA A 212 -15.13 4.53 29.06
C ALA A 212 -13.98 5.17 28.25
N GLY A 213 -14.03 6.49 28.05
CA GLY A 213 -12.95 7.24 27.42
C GLY A 213 -11.65 7.20 28.21
N ALA A 214 -11.71 7.38 29.54
CA ALA A 214 -10.54 7.26 30.41
C ALA A 214 -9.95 5.84 30.40
N ILE A 215 -10.78 4.80 30.49
CA ILE A 215 -10.31 3.40 30.41
C ILE A 215 -9.66 3.12 29.04
N THR A 216 -10.27 3.60 27.96
CA THR A 216 -9.74 3.43 26.59
C THR A 216 -8.41 4.17 26.43
N LEU A 217 -8.29 5.38 26.97
CA LEU A 217 -7.04 6.14 26.96
C LEU A 217 -5.93 5.40 27.73
N PHE A 218 -6.27 4.85 28.90
CA PHE A 218 -5.34 4.07 29.72
C PHE A 218 -4.84 2.87 28.93
N PHE A 219 -5.75 2.11 28.32
CA PHE A 219 -5.39 0.95 27.50
C PHE A 219 -4.55 1.34 26.27
N ALA A 220 -4.91 2.42 25.58
CA ALA A 220 -4.16 2.94 24.44
C ALA A 220 -2.70 3.27 24.82
N ALA A 221 -2.50 3.93 25.97
CA ALA A 221 -1.18 4.27 26.47
C ALA A 221 -0.37 3.05 26.91
N VAL A 222 -0.99 2.05 27.55
CA VAL A 222 -0.31 0.78 27.88
C VAL A 222 0.07 0.02 26.61
N MET A 223 -0.84 -0.07 25.63
CA MET A 223 -0.55 -0.72 24.34
C MET A 223 0.54 0.00 23.55
N MET A 224 0.60 1.33 23.65
CA MET A 224 1.70 2.13 23.11
C MET A 224 3.04 1.68 23.71
N ALA A 225 3.13 1.56 25.04
CA ALA A 225 4.35 1.12 25.72
C ALA A 225 4.75 -0.32 25.36
N VAL A 226 3.78 -1.22 25.22
CA VAL A 226 4.03 -2.61 24.81
C VAL A 226 4.57 -2.69 23.37
N ASN A 227 4.00 -1.91 22.44
CA ASN A 227 4.38 -1.93 21.01
C ASN A 227 5.69 -1.19 20.70
N MET A 228 6.26 -0.46 21.66
CA MET A 228 7.56 0.18 21.56
C MET A 228 8.70 -0.87 21.65
N ASP A 229 8.90 -1.66 20.59
CA ASP A 229 9.89 -2.75 20.56
C ASP A 229 11.22 -2.29 19.92
N ASP A 230 12.32 -2.49 20.65
CA ASP A 230 13.69 -2.04 20.32
C ASP A 230 14.48 -3.10 19.51
N ARG A 231 14.08 -4.37 19.55
CA ARG A 231 14.89 -5.47 18.99
C ARG A 231 14.72 -5.72 17.50
N GLN A 232 14.56 -4.68 16.68
CA GLN A 232 14.26 -4.89 15.26
C GLN A 232 15.38 -4.41 14.35
N ASP A 233 16.04 -5.42 13.78
CA ASP A 233 16.98 -5.34 12.67
C ASP A 233 16.49 -4.34 11.59
N PRO A 234 17.26 -3.27 11.27
CA PRO A 234 16.89 -2.23 10.31
C PRO A 234 16.41 -2.77 8.96
N GLU A 235 16.90 -3.93 8.53
CA GLU A 235 16.47 -4.57 7.29
C GLU A 235 15.03 -5.11 7.35
N LYS A 236 14.56 -5.57 8.52
CA LYS A 236 13.19 -6.08 8.73
C LYS A 236 12.14 -4.98 8.98
N LEU A 237 12.57 -3.72 9.09
CA LEU A 237 11.70 -2.55 9.25
C LEU A 237 11.17 -2.02 7.90
N ARG A 238 11.90 -2.26 6.79
CA ARG A 238 11.45 -1.88 5.43
C ARG A 238 10.26 -2.71 4.94
N ASP A 239 10.05 -3.91 5.50
CA ASP A 239 9.25 -4.94 4.84
C ASP A 239 7.96 -5.35 5.58
N SER A 240 7.35 -4.46 6.36
CA SER A 240 6.15 -4.85 7.13
C SER A 240 5.04 -3.81 7.12
N SER A 241 4.31 -3.77 6.01
CA SER A 241 2.94 -3.22 5.98
C SER A 241 2.09 -3.79 7.13
N PHE A 242 2.33 -5.04 7.53
CA PHE A 242 1.69 -5.69 8.67
C PHE A 242 1.96 -4.97 10.01
N LYS A 243 3.19 -4.50 10.27
CA LYS A 243 3.50 -3.70 11.48
C LYS A 243 2.84 -2.33 11.45
N ARG A 244 2.78 -1.67 10.28
CA ARG A 244 2.07 -0.38 10.13
C ARG A 244 0.57 -0.53 10.45
N VAL A 245 -0.05 -1.60 9.94
CA VAL A 245 -1.45 -1.92 10.26
C VAL A 245 -1.63 -2.25 11.75
N LYS A 246 -0.74 -3.06 12.33
CA LYS A 246 -0.79 -3.42 13.75
C LYS A 246 -0.75 -2.18 14.65
N VAL A 247 0.24 -1.29 14.50
CA VAL A 247 0.36 -0.09 15.35
C VAL A 247 -0.84 0.84 15.15
N THR A 248 -1.32 0.99 13.91
CA THR A 248 -2.52 1.80 13.64
C THR A 248 -3.73 1.27 14.41
N VAL A 249 -3.97 -0.05 14.36
CA VAL A 249 -5.14 -0.67 15.00
C VAL A 249 -5.00 -0.76 16.52
N THR A 250 -3.82 -1.09 17.05
CA THR A 250 -3.65 -1.33 18.49
C THR A 250 -3.27 -0.09 19.30
N VAL A 251 -2.82 1.00 18.65
CA VAL A 251 -2.38 2.22 19.33
C VAL A 251 -3.18 3.43 18.84
N MET A 252 -3.13 3.73 17.53
CA MET A 252 -3.67 5.00 17.01
C MET A 252 -5.20 5.07 17.07
N LEU A 253 -5.91 4.01 16.66
CA LEU A 253 -7.39 3.97 16.73
C LEU A 253 -7.92 4.04 18.18
N PRO A 254 -7.34 3.33 19.17
CA PRO A 254 -7.70 3.51 20.57
C PRO A 254 -7.49 4.94 21.09
N PHE A 255 -6.41 5.64 20.71
CA PHE A 255 -6.23 7.05 21.09
C PHE A 255 -7.33 7.95 20.50
N LEU A 256 -7.68 7.75 19.22
CA LEU A 256 -8.78 8.48 18.59
C LEU A 256 -10.13 8.20 19.27
N ALA A 257 -10.42 6.92 19.57
CA ALA A 257 -11.64 6.52 20.26
C ALA A 257 -11.71 7.08 21.69
N ALA A 258 -10.58 7.06 22.41
CA ALA A 258 -10.47 7.65 23.73
C ALA A 258 -10.73 9.16 23.69
N ALA A 259 -10.13 9.87 22.73
CA ALA A 259 -10.36 11.30 22.56
C ALA A 259 -11.82 11.63 22.25
N LEU A 260 -12.47 10.81 21.40
CA LEU A 260 -13.89 10.93 21.09
C LEU A 260 -14.76 10.77 22.34
N PHE A 261 -14.56 9.69 23.10
CA PHE A 261 -15.34 9.44 24.31
C PHE A 261 -15.09 10.47 25.41
N VAL A 262 -13.84 10.85 25.67
CA VAL A 262 -13.53 11.88 26.67
C VAL A 262 -14.18 13.20 26.27
N ASN A 263 -14.05 13.59 25.00
CA ASN A 263 -14.67 14.81 24.49
C ASN A 263 -16.20 14.80 24.63
N CYS A 264 -16.86 13.75 24.13
CA CYS A 264 -18.31 13.62 24.21
C CYS A 264 -18.83 13.55 25.65
N GLY A 265 -18.12 12.85 26.54
CA GLY A 265 -18.44 12.77 27.96
C GLY A 265 -18.32 14.12 28.66
N LEU A 266 -17.23 14.85 28.43
CA LEU A 266 -17.02 16.21 28.99
C LEU A 266 -18.03 17.22 28.44
N TRP A 267 -18.41 17.11 27.17
CA TRP A 267 -19.43 17.96 26.57
C TRP A 267 -20.79 17.80 27.24
N ALA A 268 -21.23 16.57 27.45
CA ALA A 268 -22.55 16.28 28.00
C ALA A 268 -22.60 16.39 29.54
N TRP A 269 -21.49 16.18 30.25
CA TRP A 269 -21.46 16.23 31.71
C TRP A 269 -21.15 17.64 32.25
N ALA A 270 -22.18 18.42 32.57
CA ALA A 270 -22.00 19.76 33.15
C ALA A 270 -21.32 19.74 34.54
N GLU A 271 -21.75 18.83 35.42
CA GLU A 271 -21.20 18.75 36.79
C GLU A 271 -19.72 18.38 36.83
N ALA A 272 -19.24 17.57 35.88
CA ALA A 272 -17.81 17.26 35.81
C ALA A 272 -16.95 18.50 35.53
N ARG A 273 -17.50 19.52 34.87
CA ARG A 273 -16.76 20.73 34.45
C ARG A 273 -16.63 21.76 35.56
N SER A 274 -17.52 21.78 36.56
CA SER A 274 -17.55 22.78 37.63
C SER A 274 -16.45 22.64 38.69
N GLY A 275 -15.58 21.63 38.56
CA GLY A 275 -14.47 21.40 39.49
C GLY A 275 -13.42 22.52 39.51
N PRO A 276 -12.83 22.84 40.67
CA PRO A 276 -11.76 23.84 40.78
C PRO A 276 -10.46 23.35 40.10
N LEU A 277 -9.59 24.28 39.69
CA LEU A 277 -8.37 23.99 38.93
C LEU A 277 -7.46 22.94 39.58
N TRP A 278 -7.29 23.01 40.90
CA TRP A 278 -6.42 22.08 41.64
C TRP A 278 -6.91 20.63 41.58
N MET A 279 -8.23 20.42 41.49
CA MET A 279 -8.81 19.08 41.38
C MET A 279 -8.47 18.46 40.02
N TRP A 280 -8.52 19.26 38.95
CA TRP A 280 -8.12 18.84 37.61
C TRP A 280 -6.63 18.54 37.53
N ALA A 281 -5.79 19.39 38.11
CA ALA A 281 -4.35 19.16 38.19
C ALA A 281 -4.03 17.86 38.96
N GLY A 282 -4.65 17.67 40.13
CA GLY A 282 -4.48 16.46 40.95
C GLY A 282 -4.95 15.20 40.23
N ALA A 283 -6.15 15.22 39.65
CA ALA A 283 -6.70 14.09 38.90
C ALA A 283 -5.84 13.73 37.68
N GLY A 284 -5.39 14.72 36.92
CA GLY A 284 -4.47 14.53 35.79
C GLY A 284 -3.13 13.94 36.21
N ALA A 285 -2.54 14.43 37.30
CA ALA A 285 -1.29 13.91 37.85
C ALA A 285 -1.42 12.45 38.29
N ILE A 286 -2.46 12.13 39.05
CA ILE A 286 -2.73 10.76 39.53
C ILE A 286 -2.96 9.82 38.35
N TYR A 287 -3.85 10.21 37.42
CA TYR A 287 -4.19 9.39 36.26
C TYR A 287 -2.96 9.11 35.38
N TYR A 288 -2.20 10.15 35.05
CA TYR A 288 -1.04 10.01 34.18
C TYR A 288 0.09 9.23 34.85
N LEU A 289 0.32 9.43 36.16
CA LEU A 289 1.25 8.62 36.94
C LEU A 289 0.85 7.13 36.92
N LEU A 290 -0.43 6.81 37.13
CA LEU A 290 -0.92 5.43 37.08
C LEU A 290 -0.69 4.79 35.71
N VAL A 291 -0.97 5.51 34.62
CA VAL A 291 -0.70 5.05 33.25
C VAL A 291 0.78 4.68 33.09
N TRP A 292 1.69 5.55 33.53
CA TRP A 292 3.12 5.34 33.37
C TRP A 292 3.70 4.29 34.31
N LEU A 293 3.20 4.17 35.54
CA LEU A 293 3.60 3.10 36.46
C LEU A 293 3.23 1.72 35.89
N VAL A 294 2.02 1.58 35.34
CA VAL A 294 1.59 0.31 34.73
C VAL A 294 2.35 0.06 33.43
N SER A 295 2.50 1.07 32.58
CA SER A 295 3.29 0.98 31.35
C SER A 295 4.75 0.57 31.61
N PHE A 296 5.37 1.13 32.65
CA PHE A 296 6.72 0.77 33.08
C PHE A 296 6.78 -0.65 33.65
N GLY A 297 5.75 -1.08 34.39
CA GLY A 297 5.62 -2.46 34.88
C GLY A 297 5.61 -3.50 33.75
N PHE A 298 4.88 -3.25 32.66
CA PHE A 298 4.91 -4.09 31.46
C PHE A 298 6.22 -3.97 30.67
N ALA A 299 6.91 -2.85 30.81
CA ALA A 299 8.20 -2.59 30.18
C ALA A 299 9.41 -2.89 31.08
N ARG A 300 9.27 -3.69 32.15
CA ARG A 300 10.32 -3.90 33.16
C ARG A 300 11.65 -4.46 32.61
N HIS A 301 11.62 -5.17 31.48
CA HIS A 301 12.81 -5.62 30.75
C HIS A 301 13.51 -4.51 29.94
N ARG A 302 13.01 -3.27 29.99
CA ARG A 302 13.45 -2.10 29.21
C ARG A 302 13.90 -0.93 30.10
N ALA A 303 14.22 -1.21 31.37
CA ALA A 303 14.68 -0.22 32.34
C ALA A 303 16.02 0.46 31.94
N GLU A 304 16.76 -0.12 31.00
CA GLU A 304 17.99 0.48 30.43
C GLU A 304 17.71 1.66 29.48
N LEU A 305 16.49 1.77 28.94
CA LEU A 305 16.14 2.81 27.97
C LEU A 305 15.58 4.09 28.61
N ILE A 306 15.04 3.96 29.82
CA ILE A 306 14.28 5.02 30.47
C ILE A 306 14.53 5.02 31.98
N SER A 307 14.95 6.16 32.53
CA SER A 307 15.13 6.33 33.98
C SER A 307 13.79 6.34 34.72
N ALA A 308 13.62 5.42 35.68
CA ALA A 308 12.40 5.30 36.47
C ALA A 308 12.08 6.58 37.28
N TYR A 309 13.11 7.23 37.84
CA TYR A 309 12.95 8.49 38.56
C TYR A 309 12.50 9.62 37.63
N ALA A 310 13.10 9.71 36.45
CA ALA A 310 12.72 10.69 35.45
C ALA A 310 11.26 10.50 35.02
N VAL A 311 10.82 9.27 34.77
CA VAL A 311 9.43 8.94 34.39
C VAL A 311 8.44 9.34 35.48
N ILE A 312 8.69 8.99 36.74
CA ILE A 312 7.75 9.30 37.84
C ILE A 312 7.59 10.81 38.00
N LEU A 313 8.71 11.55 38.08
CA LEU A 313 8.68 12.99 38.30
C LEU A 313 8.03 13.74 37.11
N SER A 314 8.44 13.39 35.89
CA SER A 314 7.89 14.00 34.68
C SER A 314 6.43 13.62 34.44
N SER A 315 5.99 12.42 34.82
CA SER A 315 4.58 12.00 34.72
C SER A 315 3.68 12.80 35.66
N ILE A 316 4.10 13.04 36.91
CA ILE A 316 3.31 13.85 37.85
C ILE A 316 3.12 15.27 37.30
N PHE A 317 4.21 15.89 36.83
CA PHE A 317 4.17 17.27 36.36
C PHE A 317 3.46 17.41 35.01
N ALA A 318 3.74 16.54 34.04
CA ALA A 318 3.05 16.54 32.75
C ALA A 318 1.56 16.20 32.90
N GLY A 319 1.23 15.27 33.79
CA GLY A 319 -0.16 14.92 34.13
C GLY A 319 -0.91 16.08 34.77
N ALA A 320 -0.28 16.80 35.71
CA ALA A 320 -0.86 17.99 36.32
C ALA A 320 -1.17 19.08 35.29
N ILE A 321 -0.22 19.35 34.40
CA ILE A 321 -0.40 20.31 33.31
C ILE A 321 -1.48 19.83 32.33
N GLY A 322 -1.53 18.53 32.01
CA GLY A 322 -2.59 17.94 31.21
C GLY A 322 -3.98 18.14 31.83
N GLY A 323 -4.10 17.98 33.14
CA GLY A 323 -5.32 18.28 33.89
C GLY A 323 -5.72 19.76 33.79
N VAL A 324 -4.75 20.67 33.97
CA VAL A 324 -4.97 22.13 33.81
C VAL A 324 -5.43 22.48 32.40
N LEU A 325 -4.80 21.91 31.36
CA LEU A 325 -5.18 22.13 29.97
C LEU A 325 -6.60 21.59 29.68
N LEU A 326 -6.95 20.42 30.23
CA LEU A 326 -8.31 19.88 30.13
C LEU A 326 -9.33 20.79 30.84
N ASN A 327 -9.00 21.38 31.99
CA ASN A 327 -9.86 22.38 32.62
C ASN A 327 -10.04 23.61 31.72
N GLY A 328 -8.97 24.10 31.10
CA GLY A 328 -9.07 25.19 30.11
C GLY A 328 -10.00 24.82 28.95
N TYR A 329 -9.89 23.58 28.46
CA TYR A 329 -10.76 23.06 27.42
C TYR A 329 -12.24 22.99 27.84
N THR A 330 -12.54 22.56 29.08
CA THR A 330 -13.93 22.51 29.56
C THR A 330 -14.55 23.91 29.67
N ARG A 331 -13.76 24.95 29.97
CA ARG A 331 -14.23 26.35 29.92
C ARG A 331 -14.60 26.81 28.51
N ILE A 332 -13.90 26.32 27.48
CA ILE A 332 -14.27 26.57 26.08
C ILE A 332 -15.60 25.87 25.77
N LEU A 333 -15.77 24.62 26.21
CA LEU A 333 -17.03 23.88 26.05
C LEU A 333 -18.21 24.59 26.74
N GLU A 334 -18.03 25.13 27.94
CA GLU A 334 -19.08 25.92 28.64
C GLU A 334 -19.57 27.09 27.78
N ARG A 335 -18.68 27.79 27.07
CA ARG A 335 -19.05 28.91 26.19
C ARG A 335 -19.82 28.48 24.93
N LEU A 336 -19.65 27.23 24.50
CA LEU A 336 -20.29 26.70 23.28
C LEU A 336 -21.67 26.08 23.54
N GLN A 337 -22.10 25.91 24.79
CA GLN A 337 -23.36 25.24 25.13
C GLN A 337 -24.64 26.03 24.82
N SER A 338 -24.55 27.25 24.33
CA SER A 338 -25.72 28.09 24.04
C SER A 338 -26.60 27.59 22.89
N CYS A 339 -26.09 26.70 22.02
CA CYS A 339 -26.83 26.16 20.86
C CYS A 339 -26.65 24.65 20.71
N GLU A 340 -27.75 23.88 20.64
CA GLU A 340 -27.72 22.44 20.33
C GLU A 340 -27.07 22.12 18.98
N ALA A 341 -27.07 23.08 18.05
CA ALA A 341 -26.36 23.00 16.77
C ALA A 341 -24.84 22.75 16.94
N ASN A 342 -24.27 23.09 18.10
CA ASN A 342 -22.85 22.92 18.38
C ASN A 342 -22.45 21.48 18.73
N ASN A 343 -23.41 20.55 18.89
CA ASN A 343 -23.13 19.13 19.13
C ASN A 343 -22.18 18.56 18.07
N TRP A 344 -22.45 18.82 16.79
CA TRP A 344 -21.64 18.34 15.68
C TRP A 344 -20.24 18.97 15.66
N LEU A 345 -20.16 20.27 15.96
CA LEU A 345 -18.89 20.99 16.06
C LEU A 345 -18.02 20.42 17.18
N VAL A 346 -18.61 20.19 18.36
CA VAL A 346 -17.88 19.68 19.51
C VAL A 346 -17.44 18.25 19.26
N VAL A 347 -18.30 17.35 18.75
CA VAL A 347 -17.89 15.96 18.50
C VAL A 347 -16.76 15.88 17.45
N VAL A 348 -16.81 16.69 16.39
CA VAL A 348 -15.78 16.66 15.34
C VAL A 348 -14.51 17.39 15.77
N CYS A 349 -14.60 18.70 16.03
CA CYS A 349 -13.44 19.55 16.32
C CYS A 349 -12.91 19.34 17.74
N GLY A 350 -13.79 19.05 18.70
CA GLY A 350 -13.39 18.77 20.08
C GLY A 350 -12.60 17.47 20.23
N THR A 351 -12.93 16.44 19.46
CA THR A 351 -12.14 15.19 19.42
C THR A 351 -10.72 15.45 18.93
N ALA A 352 -10.57 16.26 17.88
CA ALA A 352 -9.26 16.70 17.41
C ALA A 352 -8.53 17.56 18.45
N ALA A 353 -9.23 18.45 19.16
CA ALA A 353 -8.65 19.26 20.23
C ALA A 353 -8.12 18.38 21.38
N ILE A 354 -8.87 17.37 21.82
CA ILE A 354 -8.40 16.42 22.85
C ILE A 354 -7.16 15.66 22.37
N LEU A 355 -7.12 15.19 21.12
CA LEU A 355 -5.92 14.54 20.57
C LEU A 355 -4.71 15.48 20.56
N LEU A 356 -4.88 16.74 20.16
CA LEU A 356 -3.82 17.75 20.19
C LEU A 356 -3.34 18.01 21.61
N LEU A 357 -4.24 18.09 22.59
CA LEU A 357 -3.88 18.23 24.00
C LEU A 357 -3.09 17.03 24.52
N LEU A 358 -3.52 15.81 24.17
CA LEU A 358 -2.79 14.58 24.53
C LEU A 358 -1.38 14.56 23.93
N MET A 359 -1.23 14.97 22.67
CA MET A 359 0.07 15.08 22.01
C MET A 359 0.95 16.17 22.65
N LEU A 360 0.37 17.30 23.06
CA LEU A 360 1.09 18.36 23.77
C LEU A 360 1.60 17.88 25.13
N VAL A 361 0.77 17.17 25.89
CA VAL A 361 1.16 16.57 27.19
C VAL A 361 2.24 15.52 27.00
N ALA A 362 2.13 14.68 25.95
CA ALA A 362 3.15 13.70 25.61
C ALA A 362 4.49 14.35 25.22
N ALA A 363 4.46 15.42 24.43
CA ALA A 363 5.66 16.18 24.07
C ALA A 363 6.30 16.85 25.29
N LEU A 364 5.49 17.41 26.18
CA LEU A 364 5.95 17.97 27.45
C LEU A 364 6.60 16.90 28.34
N HIS A 365 5.97 15.73 28.48
CA HIS A 365 6.54 14.61 29.23
C HIS A 365 7.92 14.23 28.67
N LEU A 366 8.02 14.04 27.35
CA LEU A 366 9.29 13.70 26.71
C LEU A 366 10.36 14.80 26.91
N GLY A 367 9.97 16.07 26.84
CA GLY A 367 10.85 17.20 27.10
C GLY A 367 11.37 17.23 28.54
N LEU A 368 10.49 16.97 29.52
CA LEU A 368 10.83 16.92 30.95
C LEU A 368 11.71 15.72 31.31
N MET A 369 11.53 14.59 30.62
CA MET A 369 12.40 13.43 30.79
C MET A 369 13.84 13.74 30.40
N GLY A 370 14.08 14.68 29.48
CA GLY A 370 15.41 15.16 29.13
C GLY A 370 16.36 14.02 28.77
N LEU A 371 17.52 13.95 29.45
CA LEU A 371 18.53 12.89 29.29
C LEU A 371 18.09 11.53 29.86
N GLY A 372 16.94 11.45 30.52
CA GLY A 372 16.37 10.21 31.08
C GLY A 372 15.76 9.25 30.06
N CYS A 373 15.88 9.53 28.75
CA CYS A 373 15.45 8.65 27.67
C CYS A 373 16.48 8.60 26.53
N THR A 374 16.58 7.43 25.89
CA THR A 374 17.43 7.25 24.71
C THR A 374 16.85 7.93 23.47
N ASP A 375 17.71 8.24 22.50
CA ASP A 375 17.29 8.87 21.24
C ASP A 375 16.32 7.98 20.42
N LEU A 376 16.40 6.66 20.57
CA LEU A 376 15.46 5.73 19.95
C LEU A 376 14.03 5.92 20.46
N VAL A 377 13.85 6.07 21.78
CA VAL A 377 12.53 6.31 22.39
C VAL A 377 11.97 7.63 21.88
N ARG A 378 12.80 8.67 21.82
CA ARG A 378 12.41 9.97 21.28
C ARG A 378 11.96 9.89 19.83
N GLU A 379 12.70 9.17 18.99
CA GLU A 379 12.36 8.98 17.58
C GLU A 379 11.03 8.24 17.41
N TRP A 380 10.80 7.18 18.18
CA TRP A 380 9.55 6.40 18.11
C TRP A 380 8.34 7.26 18.47
N TRP A 381 8.45 8.07 19.53
CA TRP A 381 7.40 9.00 19.93
C TRP A 381 7.16 10.11 18.91
N ALA A 382 8.23 10.66 18.33
CA ALA A 382 8.11 11.67 17.27
C ALA A 382 7.37 11.11 16.04
N ARG A 383 7.69 9.88 15.62
CA ARG A 383 6.99 9.20 14.51
C ARG A 383 5.52 8.92 14.86
N LEU A 384 5.24 8.39 16.06
CA LEU A 384 3.87 8.15 16.51
C LEU A 384 3.06 9.46 16.54
N GLY A 385 3.64 10.54 17.07
CA GLY A 385 3.03 11.88 17.06
C GLY A 385 2.71 12.37 15.65
N GLY A 386 3.62 12.17 14.69
CA GLY A 386 3.37 12.49 13.27
C GLY A 386 2.20 11.70 12.67
N TYR A 387 2.09 10.40 12.97
CA TYR A 387 0.96 9.59 12.51
C TYR A 387 -0.36 9.94 13.22
N LEU A 388 -0.34 10.23 14.52
CA LEU A 388 -1.52 10.71 15.25
C LEU A 388 -1.99 12.06 14.72
N MET A 389 -1.08 12.94 14.31
CA MET A 389 -1.43 14.18 13.60
C MET A 389 -2.12 13.88 12.26
N LEU A 390 -1.60 12.94 11.47
CA LEU A 390 -2.25 12.52 10.21
C LEU A 390 -3.65 11.94 10.46
N VAL A 391 -3.82 11.10 11.48
CA VAL A 391 -5.12 10.55 11.89
C VAL A 391 -6.07 11.67 12.33
N THR A 392 -5.57 12.68 13.05
CA THR A 392 -6.35 13.85 13.48
C THR A 392 -6.83 14.66 12.27
N LEU A 393 -5.97 14.90 11.29
CA LEU A 393 -6.34 15.58 10.04
C LEU A 393 -7.33 14.76 9.21
N ALA A 394 -7.12 13.44 9.12
CA ALA A 394 -8.04 12.53 8.44
C ALA A 394 -9.42 12.48 9.13
N TRP A 395 -9.47 12.49 10.46
CA TRP A 395 -10.69 12.61 11.24
C TRP A 395 -11.41 13.93 10.94
N LEU A 396 -10.72 15.06 10.99
CA LEU A 396 -11.30 16.36 10.69
C LEU A 396 -11.83 16.44 9.25
N ALA A 397 -11.08 15.93 8.28
CA ALA A 397 -11.51 15.91 6.89
C ALA A 397 -12.76 15.02 6.70
N LEU A 398 -12.71 13.78 7.19
CA LEU A 398 -13.79 12.82 7.01
C LEU A 398 -15.04 13.20 7.82
N MET A 399 -14.90 13.33 9.14
CA MET A 399 -16.03 13.60 10.03
C MET A 399 -16.53 15.03 9.89
N GLY A 400 -15.66 15.99 9.53
CA GLY A 400 -16.09 17.33 9.13
C GLY A 400 -16.91 17.32 7.85
N THR A 401 -16.51 16.54 6.84
CA THR A 401 -17.34 16.36 5.64
C THR A 401 -18.68 15.72 5.99
N VAL A 402 -18.69 14.66 6.80
CA VAL A 402 -19.92 13.99 7.25
C VAL A 402 -20.86 14.93 8.00
N ALA A 403 -20.34 15.74 8.91
CA ALA A 403 -21.15 16.64 9.73
C ALA A 403 -21.64 17.88 8.97
N PHE A 404 -20.79 18.47 8.13
CA PHE A 404 -21.03 19.81 7.57
C PHE A 404 -21.33 19.84 6.07
N ALA A 405 -21.04 18.79 5.30
CA ALA A 405 -21.39 18.75 3.87
C ALA A 405 -22.89 18.93 3.60
N PRO A 406 -23.83 18.32 4.38
CA PRO A 406 -25.25 18.54 4.17
C PRO A 406 -25.66 20.02 4.32
N LEU A 407 -25.05 20.75 5.25
CA LEU A 407 -25.30 22.18 5.45
C LEU A 407 -24.79 23.02 4.28
N LEU A 408 -23.61 22.69 3.75
CA LEU A 408 -23.05 23.35 2.57
C LEU A 408 -23.92 23.14 1.32
N VAL A 409 -24.38 21.91 1.09
CA VAL A 409 -25.26 21.57 -0.04
C VAL A 409 -26.61 22.29 0.09
N ASN A 410 -27.22 22.26 1.29
CA ASN A 410 -28.49 22.94 1.52
C ASN A 410 -28.37 24.47 1.35
N GLY A 411 -27.28 25.06 1.85
CA GLY A 411 -26.98 26.49 1.66
C GLY A 411 -26.83 26.87 0.18
N ALA A 412 -26.13 26.06 -0.61
CA ALA A 412 -26.00 26.26 -2.05
C ALA A 412 -27.36 26.16 -2.77
N CYS A 413 -28.18 25.16 -2.44
CA CYS A 413 -29.53 25.02 -2.99
C CYS A 413 -30.43 26.21 -2.63
N CYS A 414 -30.38 26.70 -1.39
CA CYS A 414 -31.15 27.86 -0.94
C CYS A 414 -30.74 29.14 -1.68
N THR A 415 -29.44 29.32 -1.91
CA THR A 415 -28.89 30.48 -2.64
C THR A 415 -29.31 30.44 -4.12
N TYR A 416 -29.28 29.27 -4.74
CA TYR A 416 -29.78 29.05 -6.10
C TYR A 416 -31.29 29.32 -6.22
N ARG A 417 -32.10 28.89 -5.24
CA ARG A 417 -33.55 29.15 -5.24
C ARG A 417 -33.88 30.63 -5.09
N ARG A 418 -33.09 31.37 -4.31
CA ARG A 418 -33.22 32.83 -4.14
C ARG A 418 -32.79 33.61 -5.39
N SER A 419 -31.81 33.13 -6.14
CA SER A 419 -31.42 33.77 -7.41
C SER A 419 -32.39 33.45 -8.54
N ALA A 420 -32.99 32.25 -8.54
CA ALA A 420 -34.00 31.85 -9.52
C ALA A 420 -35.36 32.55 -9.33
N SER A 421 -35.72 32.94 -8.11
CA SER A 421 -36.96 33.68 -7.81
C SER A 421 -36.87 35.20 -8.01
N ARG A 422 -35.67 35.73 -8.29
CA ARG A 422 -35.41 37.15 -8.60
C ARG A 422 -35.31 37.42 -10.10
N ARG A 423 -35.38 36.39 -10.94
CA ARG A 423 -35.55 36.49 -12.40
C ARG A 423 -37.01 36.19 -12.70
#